data_AF-A0A4V1MW94-F1
#
_entry.id   AF-A0A4V1MW94-F1
#
_cell.length_a   1.000
_cell.length_b   1.000
_cell.length_c   1.000
_cell.angle_alpha   90.00
_cell.angle_beta   90.00
_cell.angle_gamma   90.00
#
_symmetry.space_group_name_H-M   'P 1'
#
loop_
_entity.id
_entity.type
_entity.pdbx_description
1 polymer ?
#
loop_
_entity_poly.entity_id
_entity_poly.type
_entity_poly.pdbx_seq_one_letter_code
_entity_poly.pdbx_strand_id
1 'polypeptide(L)'
;MNQGENTIAKIESLRAENDSLRKIVADINTKYVFDSISFREIYGKDNKYELNAEFDVELLVVGYNPNKSYFVKFDSLVDGQKVNPDTLKQSNGGFKYNTKLTEKENIIRIEMNVDNDYGQKKMGTLFETIRIKN
;
A
#
# COMPACT_ATOMS: atom_id res chain seq x y z
N MET A 1 -23.39 -8.06 45.78
CA MET A 1 -23.88 -8.18 44.39
C MET A 1 -24.81 -9.37 44.32
N ASN A 2 -26.08 -9.12 44.02
CA ASN A 2 -27.11 -10.14 43.87
C ASN A 2 -26.96 -10.82 42.48
N GLN A 3 -27.28 -12.11 42.37
CA GLN A 3 -27.25 -12.85 41.10
C GLN A 3 -27.99 -12.12 39.96
N GLY A 4 -29.11 -11.45 40.25
CA GLY A 4 -29.86 -10.67 39.27
C GLY A 4 -29.10 -9.48 38.68
N GLU A 5 -28.30 -8.76 39.49
CA GLU A 5 -27.46 -7.63 39.03
C GLU A 5 -26.33 -8.14 38.12
N ASN A 6 -25.74 -9.30 38.46
CA ASN A 6 -24.73 -9.95 37.63
C ASN A 6 -25.28 -10.43 36.29
N THR A 7 -26.52 -10.93 36.24
CA THR A 7 -27.16 -11.35 34.99
C THR A 7 -27.46 -10.16 34.08
N ILE A 8 -27.93 -9.04 34.62
CA ILE A 8 -28.22 -7.82 33.83
C ILE A 8 -26.92 -7.26 33.24
N ALA A 9 -25.87 -7.09 34.06
CA ALA A 9 -24.59 -6.60 33.58
C ALA A 9 -24.00 -7.52 32.48
N LYS A 10 -24.18 -8.84 32.61
CA LYS A 10 -23.75 -9.78 31.59
C LYS A 10 -24.56 -9.64 30.29
N ILE A 11 -25.87 -9.42 30.37
CA ILE A 11 -26.73 -9.20 29.19
C ILE A 11 -26.34 -7.91 28.47
N GLU A 12 -26.06 -6.83 29.19
CA GLU A 12 -25.63 -5.55 28.61
C GLU A 12 -24.27 -5.69 27.90
N SER A 13 -23.31 -6.36 28.54
CA SER A 13 -22.02 -6.69 27.92
C SER A 13 -22.18 -7.50 26.64
N LEU A 14 -23.04 -8.53 26.63
CA LEU A 14 -23.30 -9.35 25.45
C LEU A 14 -24.01 -8.57 24.33
N ARG A 15 -24.91 -7.64 24.67
CA ARG A 15 -25.56 -6.75 23.69
C ARG A 15 -24.55 -5.81 23.03
N ALA A 16 -23.71 -5.16 23.83
CA ALA A 16 -22.67 -4.28 23.31
C ALA A 16 -21.69 -5.03 22.39
N GLU A 17 -21.32 -6.27 22.75
CA GLU A 17 -20.51 -7.14 21.89
C GLU A 17 -21.24 -7.48 20.59
N ASN A 18 -22.53 -7.84 20.65
CA ASN A 18 -23.32 -8.16 19.45
C ASN A 18 -23.46 -6.96 18.50
N ASP A 19 -23.71 -5.78 19.03
CA ASP A 19 -23.83 -4.55 18.24
C ASP A 19 -22.50 -4.19 17.56
N SER A 20 -21.38 -4.37 18.26
CA SER A 20 -20.04 -4.21 17.70
C SER A 20 -19.77 -5.20 16.55
N LEU A 21 -20.11 -6.48 16.74
CA LEU A 21 -19.96 -7.51 15.72
C LEU A 21 -20.82 -7.21 14.49
N ARG A 22 -22.07 -6.78 14.68
CA ARG A 22 -22.97 -6.37 13.58
C ARG A 22 -22.39 -5.21 12.78
N LYS A 23 -21.79 -4.22 13.46
CA LYS A 23 -21.11 -3.11 12.81
C LYS A 23 -19.93 -3.59 11.97
N ILE A 24 -19.07 -4.44 12.53
CA ILE A 24 -17.92 -5.02 11.81
C ILE A 24 -18.39 -5.79 10.57
N VAL A 25 -19.42 -6.62 10.68
CA VAL A 25 -19.96 -7.39 9.56
C VAL A 25 -20.55 -6.47 8.48
N ALA A 26 -21.26 -5.41 8.87
CA ALA A 26 -21.75 -4.41 7.92
C ALA A 26 -20.61 -3.69 7.19
N ASP A 27 -19.54 -3.33 7.90
CA ASP A 27 -18.35 -2.70 7.33
C ASP A 27 -17.59 -3.64 6.37
N ILE A 28 -17.54 -4.94 6.67
CA ILE A 28 -16.96 -5.95 5.78
C ILE A 28 -17.84 -6.13 4.54
N ASN A 29 -19.16 -6.29 4.69
CA ASN A 29 -20.07 -6.52 3.57
C ASN A 29 -20.15 -5.36 2.57
N THR A 30 -19.77 -4.15 2.99
CA THR A 30 -19.72 -2.96 2.12
C THR A 30 -18.36 -2.77 1.44
N LYS A 31 -17.37 -3.62 1.72
CA LYS A 31 -16.00 -3.52 1.19
C LYS A 31 -15.58 -4.82 0.51
N TYR A 32 -14.81 -4.71 -0.57
CA TYR A 32 -14.08 -5.85 -1.10
C TYR A 32 -12.92 -6.21 -0.15
N VAL A 33 -13.04 -7.34 0.54
CA VAL A 33 -11.97 -7.95 1.34
C VAL A 33 -11.27 -8.97 0.46
N PHE A 34 -9.98 -8.74 0.19
CA PHE A 34 -9.19 -9.62 -0.66
C PHE A 34 -8.34 -10.57 0.20
N ASP A 35 -8.45 -11.86 -0.08
CA ASP A 35 -7.64 -12.91 0.55
C ASP A 35 -6.17 -12.88 0.09
N SER A 36 -5.90 -12.19 -1.02
CA SER A 36 -4.55 -12.01 -1.55
C SER A 36 -4.38 -10.63 -2.17
N ILE A 37 -3.22 -10.04 -1.92
CA ILE A 37 -2.78 -8.80 -2.54
C ILE A 37 -1.47 -9.09 -3.27
N SER A 38 -1.32 -8.57 -4.49
CA SER A 38 -0.06 -8.60 -5.21
C SER A 38 0.32 -7.22 -5.73
N PHE A 39 1.63 -7.00 -5.86
CA PHE A 39 2.19 -5.81 -6.48
C PHE A 39 2.65 -6.20 -7.88
N ARG A 40 2.35 -5.34 -8.85
CA ARG A 40 2.78 -5.52 -10.23
C ARG A 40 3.43 -4.24 -10.74
N GLU A 41 4.54 -4.39 -11.41
CA GLU A 41 5.23 -3.32 -12.11
C GLU A 41 4.86 -3.36 -13.60
N ILE A 42 4.57 -2.19 -14.17
CA ILE A 42 4.35 -2.01 -15.60
C ILE A 42 5.30 -0.92 -16.09
N TYR A 43 6.29 -1.32 -16.87
CA TYR A 43 7.25 -0.42 -17.49
C TYR A 43 6.61 0.28 -18.71
N GLY A 44 6.89 1.56 -18.87
CA GLY A 44 6.46 2.34 -20.03
C GLY A 44 6.95 1.71 -21.34
N LYS A 45 6.04 1.53 -22.31
CA LYS A 45 6.36 0.96 -23.63
C LYS A 45 7.36 1.81 -24.42
N ASP A 46 7.43 3.11 -24.11
CA ASP A 46 8.26 4.10 -24.79
C ASP A 46 9.56 4.38 -24.01
N ASN A 47 9.82 3.65 -22.91
CA ASN A 47 11.03 3.80 -22.12
C ASN A 47 12.26 3.57 -22.99
N LYS A 48 13.15 4.57 -22.99
CA LYS A 48 14.48 4.45 -23.59
C LYS A 48 15.51 4.35 -22.49
N TYR A 49 16.59 3.64 -22.80
CA TYR A 49 17.71 3.44 -21.87
C TYR A 49 18.88 4.30 -22.31
N GLU A 50 18.64 5.57 -22.57
CA GLU A 50 19.61 6.52 -23.11
C GLU A 50 19.80 7.70 -22.13
N LEU A 51 20.92 8.41 -22.25
CA LEU A 51 21.16 9.60 -21.43
C LEU A 51 20.08 10.66 -21.66
N ASN A 52 19.55 11.19 -20.56
CA ASN A 52 18.46 12.17 -20.53
C ASN A 52 17.09 11.66 -21.00
N ALA A 53 16.93 10.36 -21.23
CA ALA A 53 15.61 9.79 -21.52
C ALA A 53 14.70 9.85 -20.28
N GLU A 54 13.41 10.01 -20.52
CA GLU A 54 12.39 9.79 -19.51
C GLU A 54 12.14 8.28 -19.35
N PHE A 55 11.93 7.87 -18.11
CA PHE A 55 11.66 6.50 -17.73
C PHE A 55 10.42 6.45 -16.83
N ASP A 56 9.43 5.69 -17.27
CA ASP A 56 8.15 5.55 -16.61
C ASP A 56 7.93 4.14 -16.05
N VAL A 57 7.41 4.07 -14.83
CA VAL A 57 6.91 2.85 -14.20
C VAL A 57 5.57 3.13 -13.55
N GLU A 58 4.61 2.24 -13.80
CA GLU A 58 3.35 2.19 -13.07
C GLU A 58 3.35 0.99 -12.12
N LEU A 59 3.16 1.27 -10.83
CA LEU A 59 3.03 0.25 -9.79
C LEU A 59 1.55 0.02 -9.50
N LEU A 60 1.07 -1.19 -9.76
CA LEU A 60 -0.31 -1.59 -9.52
C LEU A 60 -0.42 -2.45 -8.27
N VAL A 61 -1.49 -2.21 -7.51
CA VAL A 61 -1.96 -3.11 -6.45
C VAL A 61 -3.12 -3.93 -6.99
N VAL A 62 -2.94 -5.25 -7.11
CA VAL A 62 -4.00 -6.18 -7.54
C VAL A 62 -4.64 -6.79 -6.30
N GLY A 63 -5.97 -6.62 -6.19
CA GLY A 63 -6.72 -6.84 -4.95
C GLY A 63 -6.78 -5.53 -4.16
N TYR A 64 -7.73 -4.67 -4.50
CA TYR A 64 -7.72 -3.28 -4.06
C TYR A 64 -9.09 -2.77 -3.61
N ASN A 65 -9.16 -2.30 -2.37
CA ASN A 65 -10.22 -1.43 -1.87
C ASN A 65 -9.78 -0.70 -0.57
N PRO A 66 -9.06 0.44 -0.64
CA PRO A 66 -8.55 1.06 0.56
C PRO A 66 -9.08 2.47 0.81
N ASN A 67 -8.99 2.81 2.09
CA ASN A 67 -8.95 4.17 2.59
C ASN A 67 -7.52 4.60 2.98
N LYS A 68 -6.51 3.69 3.00
CA LYS A 68 -5.14 3.92 3.53
C LYS A 68 -4.04 3.07 2.86
N SER A 69 -3.74 3.31 1.57
CA SER A 69 -2.55 2.75 0.91
C SER A 69 -1.62 3.87 0.50
N TYR A 70 -0.31 3.70 0.68
CA TYR A 70 0.67 4.71 0.32
C TYR A 70 1.96 4.07 -0.18
N PHE A 71 2.55 4.68 -1.19
CA PHE A 71 3.80 4.25 -1.80
C PHE A 71 4.78 5.40 -1.65
N VAL A 72 5.98 5.14 -1.13
CA VAL A 72 6.99 6.17 -0.83
C VAL A 72 8.28 5.86 -1.58
N LYS A 73 8.63 6.73 -2.53
CA LYS A 73 9.94 6.75 -3.17
C LYS A 73 10.94 7.42 -2.24
N PHE A 74 12.18 6.95 -2.25
CA PHE A 74 13.27 7.57 -1.49
C PHE A 74 14.60 7.43 -2.23
N ASP A 75 15.56 8.30 -1.93
CA ASP A 75 16.87 8.27 -2.60
C ASP A 75 17.81 7.26 -1.94
N SER A 76 17.84 7.27 -0.60
CA SER A 76 18.70 6.42 0.22
C SER A 76 18.10 6.14 1.60
N LEU A 77 18.72 5.22 2.34
CA LEU A 77 18.45 4.94 3.75
C LEU A 77 19.69 5.31 4.57
N VAL A 78 19.51 6.14 5.60
CA VAL A 78 20.56 6.50 6.57
C VAL A 78 20.00 6.21 7.96
N ASP A 79 20.67 5.34 8.72
CA ASP A 79 20.23 4.88 10.05
C ASP A 79 18.77 4.39 10.10
N GLY A 80 18.33 3.71 9.04
CA GLY A 80 16.96 3.20 8.89
C GLY A 80 15.92 4.25 8.51
N GLN A 81 16.29 5.52 8.37
CA GLN A 81 15.39 6.58 7.91
C GLN A 81 15.53 6.85 6.41
N LYS A 82 14.40 7.11 5.76
CA LYS A 82 14.34 7.44 4.33
C LYS A 82 14.78 8.88 4.08
N VAL A 83 15.70 9.06 3.14
CA VAL A 83 16.16 10.38 2.69
C VAL A 83 15.37 10.80 1.46
N ASN A 84 14.95 12.07 1.43
CA ASN A 84 14.11 12.68 0.39
C ASN A 84 12.86 11.83 0.05
N PRO A 85 12.04 11.46 1.05
CA PRO A 85 10.87 10.65 0.81
C PRO A 85 9.82 11.44 0.01
N ASP A 86 9.33 10.87 -1.08
CA ASP A 86 8.23 11.41 -1.87
C ASP A 86 7.10 10.39 -1.99
N THR A 87 5.88 10.82 -1.71
CA THR A 87 4.70 9.93 -1.76
C THR A 87 4.14 9.94 -3.18
N LEU A 88 4.08 8.75 -3.79
CA LEU A 88 3.57 8.62 -5.14
C LEU A 88 2.06 8.89 -5.18
N LYS A 89 1.64 9.62 -6.21
CA LYS A 89 0.23 9.91 -6.45
C LYS A 89 -0.46 8.68 -7.01
N GLN A 90 -1.62 8.38 -6.44
CA GLN A 90 -2.47 7.30 -6.88
C GLN A 90 -3.44 7.77 -7.98
N SER A 91 -3.67 6.93 -8.98
CA SER A 91 -4.75 7.06 -9.97
C SER A 91 -5.29 5.66 -10.32
N ASN A 92 -6.58 5.42 -10.11
CA ASN A 92 -7.27 4.14 -10.44
C ASN A 92 -6.59 2.88 -9.87
N GLY A 93 -5.97 2.97 -8.69
CA GLY A 93 -5.27 1.84 -8.04
C GLY A 93 -3.83 1.63 -8.53
N GLY A 94 -3.37 2.45 -9.47
CA GLY A 94 -1.98 2.55 -9.88
C GLY A 94 -1.27 3.75 -9.29
N PHE A 95 0.03 3.59 -9.06
CA PHE A 95 0.94 4.63 -8.59
C PHE A 95 1.98 4.85 -9.68
N LYS A 96 2.01 6.06 -10.24
CA LYS A 96 2.92 6.38 -11.35
C LYS A 96 4.20 7.02 -10.84
N TYR A 97 5.31 6.59 -11.39
CA TYR A 97 6.64 7.12 -11.17
C TYR A 97 7.28 7.46 -12.52
N ASN A 98 7.79 8.68 -12.63
CA ASN A 98 8.54 9.18 -13.78
C ASN A 98 9.88 9.71 -13.27
N THR A 99 10.95 9.41 -13.99
CA THR A 99 12.27 9.99 -13.73
C THR A 99 13.04 10.19 -15.01
N LYS A 100 14.05 11.05 -14.94
CA LYS A 100 15.02 11.24 -16.01
C LYS A 100 16.26 10.41 -15.74
N LEU A 101 16.77 9.69 -16.75
CA LEU A 101 18.00 8.91 -16.64
C LEU A 101 19.21 9.83 -16.84
N THR A 102 19.82 10.27 -15.73
CA THR A 102 20.94 11.22 -15.77
C THR A 102 22.28 10.56 -15.48
N GLU A 103 22.28 9.42 -14.79
CA GLU A 103 23.47 8.69 -14.40
C GLU A 103 23.65 7.41 -15.22
N LYS A 104 24.87 6.88 -15.28
CA LYS A 104 25.13 5.57 -15.91
C LYS A 104 24.28 4.45 -15.29
N GLU A 105 24.11 4.50 -13.98
CA GLU A 105 23.24 3.62 -13.20
C GLU A 105 22.27 4.49 -12.39
N ASN A 106 20.98 4.40 -12.69
CA ASN A 106 19.91 5.12 -11.98
C ASN A 106 19.19 4.11 -11.09
N ILE A 107 19.14 4.38 -9.78
CA ILE A 107 18.54 3.45 -8.83
C ILE A 107 17.13 3.93 -8.45
N ILE A 108 16.16 3.04 -8.57
CA ILE A 108 14.80 3.23 -8.10
C ILE A 108 14.64 2.49 -6.78
N ARG A 109 14.11 3.19 -5.77
CA ARG A 109 13.72 2.60 -4.49
C ARG A 109 12.33 3.10 -4.09
N ILE A 110 11.37 2.19 -4.00
CA ILE A 110 9.99 2.52 -3.63
C ILE A 110 9.51 1.54 -2.58
N GLU A 111 9.15 2.04 -1.41
CA GLU A 111 8.45 1.25 -0.40
C GLU A 111 6.95 1.25 -0.71
N MET A 112 6.36 0.07 -0.66
CA MET A 112 4.95 -0.19 -0.95
C MET A 112 4.28 -0.66 0.33
N ASN A 113 3.22 0.04 0.74
CA ASN A 113 2.44 -0.35 1.91
C ASN A 113 0.94 -0.34 1.60
N VAL A 114 0.30 -1.48 1.86
CA VAL A 114 -1.14 -1.66 1.84
C VAL A 114 -1.57 -2.11 3.23
N ASP A 115 -2.28 -1.22 3.92
CA ASP A 115 -2.90 -1.50 5.21
C ASP A 115 -4.41 -1.73 5.05
N ASN A 116 -4.95 -2.66 5.82
CA ASN A 116 -6.37 -3.03 5.83
C ASN A 116 -6.78 -3.49 7.24
N ASP A 117 -7.95 -3.05 7.68
CA ASP A 117 -8.51 -3.40 9.00
C ASP A 117 -9.11 -4.81 9.05
N TYR A 118 -9.51 -5.37 7.89
CA TYR A 118 -10.28 -6.62 7.80
C TYR A 118 -9.71 -7.65 6.80
N GLY A 119 -8.84 -7.22 5.88
CA GLY A 119 -8.21 -8.07 4.87
C GLY A 119 -6.72 -8.29 5.10
N GLN A 120 -6.03 -8.86 4.10
CA GLN A 120 -4.59 -8.96 4.16
C GLN A 120 -3.92 -7.58 4.16
N LYS A 121 -2.82 -7.47 4.90
CA LYS A 121 -1.86 -6.37 4.79
C LYS A 121 -0.71 -6.83 3.93
N LYS A 122 -0.11 -5.92 3.17
CA LYS A 122 1.07 -6.24 2.35
C LYS A 122 2.05 -5.10 2.36
N MET A 123 3.31 -5.44 2.62
CA MET A 123 4.43 -4.52 2.53
C MET A 123 5.47 -5.10 1.57
N GLY A 124 6.24 -4.23 0.93
CA GLY A 124 7.32 -4.63 0.04
C GLY A 124 8.16 -3.45 -0.39
N THR A 125 9.27 -3.73 -1.05
CA THR A 125 10.16 -2.72 -1.60
C THR A 125 10.48 -3.09 -3.03
N LEU A 126 10.25 -2.16 -3.95
CA LEU A 126 10.84 -2.19 -5.27
C LEU A 126 12.24 -1.59 -5.17
N PHE A 127 13.24 -2.37 -5.56
CA PHE A 127 14.61 -1.92 -5.71
C PHE A 127 15.07 -2.33 -7.11
N GLU A 128 15.39 -1.36 -7.96
CA GLU A 128 15.81 -1.61 -9.33
C GLU A 128 16.96 -0.70 -9.72
N THR A 129 17.88 -1.23 -10.52
CA THR A 129 18.99 -0.46 -11.11
C THR A 129 18.82 -0.42 -12.63
N ILE A 130 18.58 0.77 -13.16
CA ILE A 130 18.44 1.03 -14.59
C ILE A 130 19.76 1.52 -15.14
N ARG A 131 20.28 0.80 -16.13
CA ARG A 131 21.53 1.14 -16.81
C ARG A 131 21.26 1.83 -18.14
N ILE A 132 21.90 2.97 -18.35
CA ILE A 132 21.94 3.59 -19.68
C ILE A 132 22.79 2.69 -20.60
N LYS A 133 22.26 2.41 -21.79
CA LYS A 133 22.97 1.76 -22.88
C LYS A 133 23.74 2.84 -23.66
N ASN A 134 25.03 2.61 -23.80
CA ASN A 134 25.90 3.40 -24.68
C ASN A 134 25.76 2.92 -26.11
#